data_AF-A0A954Y767-F1
#
_entry.id   AF-A0A954Y767-F1
#
_cell.length_a   1.000
_cell.length_b   1.000
_cell.length_c   1.000
_cell.angle_alpha   90.00
_cell.angle_beta   90.00
_cell.angle_gamma   90.00
#
_symmetry.space_group_name_H-M   'P 1'
#
loop_
_entity.id
_entity.type
_entity.pdbx_description
1 polymer ?
#
loop_
_entity_poly.entity_id
_entity_poly.type
_entity_poly.pdbx_seq_one_letter_code
_entity_poly.pdbx_strand_id
1 'polypeptide(L)'
;MLRKQLSCPKCRWQKTLCAEDIAVRLRLIGLLRREAAPEHAILEELLQDSAGRMTCTGCRHVGLLVGDPPDDDELDNWQSAVLCEVCRKPIPPERLEAAPGAKRCVACQQMSEAGTLPEEPDYCPKCGAVLELRVSRGGGITRYKQFCTGLPPCRL
;
A
#
# COMPACT_ATOMS: atom_id res chain seq x y z
N MET A 1 -14.60 10.23 -18.76
CA MET A 1 -15.87 9.90 -18.05
C MET A 1 -15.86 10.68 -16.75
N LEU A 2 -16.93 11.38 -16.36
CA LEU A 2 -16.93 12.15 -15.11
C LEU A 2 -16.96 11.19 -13.90
N ARG A 3 -15.96 11.28 -13.04
CA ARG A 3 -15.88 10.57 -11.76
C ARG A 3 -15.48 11.54 -10.66
N LYS A 4 -16.15 11.51 -9.53
CA LYS A 4 -15.82 12.31 -8.35
C LYS A 4 -15.89 11.47 -7.09
N GLN A 5 -15.07 11.79 -6.10
CA GLN A 5 -15.07 11.14 -4.79
C GLN A 5 -15.72 12.06 -3.76
N LEU A 6 -16.69 11.54 -3.01
CA LEU A 6 -17.19 12.18 -1.80
C LEU A 6 -16.50 11.61 -0.59
N SER A 7 -16.03 12.48 0.31
CA SER A 7 -15.45 12.09 1.59
C SER A 7 -16.13 12.81 2.76
N CYS A 8 -16.28 12.10 3.88
CA CYS A 8 -16.81 12.66 5.11
C CYS A 8 -15.68 13.01 6.09
N PRO A 9 -15.57 14.26 6.57
CA PRO A 9 -14.50 14.65 7.49
C PRO A 9 -14.62 13.99 8.88
N LYS A 10 -15.83 13.55 9.28
CA LYS A 10 -16.09 13.00 10.61
C LYS A 10 -15.77 11.50 10.72
N CYS A 11 -16.30 10.68 9.81
CA CYS A 11 -16.15 9.22 9.88
C CYS A 11 -15.22 8.65 8.82
N ARG A 12 -14.56 9.51 8.02
CA ARG A 12 -13.67 9.13 6.90
C ARG A 12 -14.33 8.23 5.85
N TRP A 13 -15.66 8.20 5.81
CA TRP A 13 -16.37 7.50 4.76
C TRP A 13 -16.04 8.13 3.41
N GLN A 14 -15.71 7.29 2.44
CA GLN A 14 -15.39 7.68 1.07
C GLN A 14 -16.25 6.89 0.11
N LYS A 15 -16.72 7.53 -0.96
CA LYS A 15 -17.40 6.85 -2.06
C LYS A 15 -17.12 7.56 -3.37
N THR A 16 -16.65 6.80 -4.35
CA THR A 16 -16.53 7.23 -5.73
C THR A 16 -17.90 7.17 -6.41
N LEU A 17 -18.24 8.21 -7.16
CA LEU A 17 -19.49 8.37 -7.88
C LEU A 17 -19.21 8.57 -9.37
N CYS A 18 -19.97 7.89 -10.21
CA CYS A 18 -20.06 8.18 -11.64
C CYS A 18 -21.05 9.32 -11.92
N ALA A 19 -21.11 9.79 -13.17
CA ALA A 19 -22.06 10.81 -13.61
C ALA A 19 -23.53 10.47 -13.24
N GLU A 20 -23.96 9.21 -13.40
CA GLU A 20 -25.32 8.82 -13.04
C GLU A 20 -25.58 8.91 -11.53
N ASP A 21 -24.63 8.44 -10.71
CA ASP A 21 -24.70 8.50 -9.25
C ASP A 21 -24.76 9.94 -8.74
N ILE A 22 -23.98 10.84 -9.36
CA ILE A 22 -24.00 12.28 -9.07
C ILE A 22 -25.38 12.86 -9.39
N ALA A 23 -25.92 12.56 -10.58
CA ALA A 23 -27.25 13.04 -10.98
C ALA A 23 -28.35 12.54 -10.04
N VAL A 24 -28.33 11.26 -9.63
CA VAL A 24 -29.28 10.71 -8.66
C VAL A 24 -29.20 11.45 -7.32
N ARG A 25 -27.98 11.69 -6.82
CA ARG A 25 -27.76 12.43 -5.59
C ARG A 25 -28.26 13.87 -5.67
N LEU A 26 -27.96 14.59 -6.75
CA LEU A 26 -28.43 15.96 -6.97
C LEU A 26 -29.96 16.04 -7.09
N ARG A 27 -30.62 15.00 -7.66
CA ARG A 27 -32.08 14.88 -7.68
C ARG A 27 -32.67 14.67 -6.28
N LEU A 28 -32.01 13.91 -5.41
CA LEU A 28 -32.48 13.69 -4.02
C LEU A 28 -32.50 14.99 -3.20
N ILE A 29 -31.60 15.92 -3.48
CA ILE A 29 -31.56 17.27 -2.88
C ILE A 29 -32.43 18.29 -3.62
N GLY A 30 -33.11 17.89 -4.71
CA GLY A 30 -34.03 18.74 -5.47
C GLY A 30 -33.37 19.74 -6.42
N LEU A 31 -32.07 19.59 -6.72
CA LEU A 31 -31.34 20.50 -7.62
C LEU A 31 -31.50 20.16 -9.11
N LEU A 32 -32.00 18.97 -9.43
CA LEU A 32 -32.22 18.53 -10.81
C LEU A 32 -33.65 18.05 -11.02
N ARG A 33 -34.21 18.35 -12.20
CA ARG A 33 -35.48 17.77 -12.66
C ARG A 33 -35.29 16.33 -13.09
N ARG A 34 -36.37 15.52 -13.00
CA ARG A 34 -36.32 14.07 -13.29
C ARG A 34 -35.97 13.73 -14.74
N GLU A 35 -36.37 14.57 -15.69
CA GLU A 35 -36.20 14.33 -17.13
C GLU A 35 -34.97 15.01 -17.74
N ALA A 36 -34.25 15.85 -16.98
CA ALA A 36 -33.06 16.51 -17.47
C ALA A 36 -31.85 15.56 -17.42
N ALA A 37 -31.17 15.44 -18.56
CA ALA A 37 -29.81 14.90 -18.68
C ALA A 37 -28.81 16.07 -18.76
N PRO A 38 -28.39 16.65 -17.62
CA PRO A 38 -27.46 17.76 -17.62
C PRO A 38 -26.07 17.32 -18.09
N GLU A 39 -25.34 18.26 -18.70
CA GLU A 39 -23.95 18.04 -19.10
C GLU A 39 -23.04 17.82 -17.89
N HIS A 40 -21.92 17.12 -18.12
CA HIS A 40 -20.98 16.77 -17.05
C HIS A 40 -20.41 17.99 -16.31
N ALA A 41 -20.14 19.09 -17.00
CA ALA A 41 -19.62 20.31 -16.37
C ALA A 41 -20.62 20.88 -15.33
N ILE A 42 -21.92 20.86 -15.66
CA ILE A 42 -22.98 21.33 -14.76
C ILE A 42 -23.08 20.41 -13.54
N LEU A 43 -22.97 19.08 -13.74
CA LEU A 43 -23.00 18.12 -12.64
C LEU A 43 -21.84 18.32 -11.67
N GLU A 44 -20.65 18.64 -12.18
CA GLU A 44 -19.46 18.89 -11.38
C GLU A 44 -19.59 20.14 -10.51
N GLU A 45 -19.97 21.27 -11.13
CA GLU A 45 -20.16 22.54 -10.44
C GLU A 45 -21.25 22.43 -9.36
N LEU A 46 -22.41 21.86 -9.70
CA LEU A 46 -23.50 21.66 -8.76
C LEU A 46 -23.12 20.71 -7.61
N LEU A 47 -22.34 19.66 -7.89
CA LEU A 47 -21.87 18.75 -6.85
C LEU A 47 -20.93 19.48 -5.88
N GLN A 48 -20.01 20.29 -6.38
CA GLN A 48 -19.04 21.02 -5.58
C GLN A 48 -19.73 22.04 -4.66
N ASP A 49 -20.72 22.78 -5.18
CA ASP A 49 -21.49 23.76 -4.41
C ASP A 49 -22.44 23.14 -3.38
N SER A 50 -22.99 21.96 -3.70
CA SER A 50 -24.02 21.32 -2.88
C SER A 50 -23.46 20.31 -1.86
N ALA A 51 -22.23 19.82 -2.03
CA ALA A 51 -21.63 18.82 -1.15
C ALA A 51 -21.58 19.24 0.32
N GLY A 52 -21.36 20.54 0.58
CA GLY A 52 -21.40 21.12 1.92
C GLY A 52 -22.75 20.97 2.63
N ARG A 53 -23.85 20.73 1.89
CA ARG A 53 -25.21 20.54 2.43
C ARG A 53 -25.64 19.08 2.42
N MET A 54 -24.83 18.19 1.86
CA MET A 54 -25.14 16.76 1.79
C MET A 54 -24.87 16.04 3.11
N THR A 55 -25.66 15.01 3.38
CA THR A 55 -25.50 14.15 4.55
C THR A 55 -24.66 12.92 4.24
N CYS A 56 -23.76 12.59 5.15
CA CYS A 56 -23.03 11.32 5.13
C CYS A 56 -23.98 10.16 5.40
N THR A 57 -23.91 9.10 4.60
CA THR A 57 -24.75 7.90 4.78
C THR A 57 -24.33 7.05 5.98
N GLY A 58 -23.06 7.13 6.41
CA GLY A 58 -22.56 6.39 7.57
C GLY A 58 -22.85 7.06 8.91
N CYS A 59 -22.45 8.33 9.07
CA CYS A 59 -22.53 9.03 10.35
C CYS A 59 -23.54 10.18 10.42
N ARG A 60 -24.29 10.42 9.33
CA ARG A 60 -25.29 11.51 9.20
C ARG A 60 -24.76 12.93 9.36
N HIS A 61 -23.44 13.12 9.39
CA HIS A 61 -22.82 14.44 9.39
C HIS A 61 -23.14 15.19 8.09
N VAL A 62 -23.46 16.49 8.20
CA VAL A 62 -23.69 17.40 7.07
C VAL A 62 -22.38 18.07 6.71
N GLY A 63 -22.04 18.13 5.42
CA GLY A 63 -20.78 18.71 4.94
C GLY A 63 -19.85 17.65 4.42
N LEU A 64 -20.14 17.15 3.22
CA LEU A 64 -19.24 16.28 2.49
C LEU A 64 -18.23 17.10 1.70
N LEU A 65 -17.03 16.56 1.53
CA LEU A 65 -15.98 17.12 0.69
C LEU A 65 -16.00 16.39 -0.66
N VAL A 66 -15.84 17.14 -1.74
CA VAL A 66 -15.66 16.62 -3.10
C VAL A 66 -14.18 16.64 -3.42
N GLY A 67 -13.67 15.55 -3.95
CA GLY A 67 -12.35 15.47 -4.55
C GLY A 67 -12.39 14.65 -5.83
N ASP A 68 -11.28 14.62 -6.54
CA ASP A 68 -11.08 13.67 -7.63
C ASP A 68 -10.76 12.28 -7.03
N PRO A 69 -11.30 11.19 -7.59
CA PRO A 69 -10.84 9.87 -7.20
C PRO A 69 -9.34 9.74 -7.52
N PRO A 70 -8.61 8.89 -6.79
CA PRO A 70 -7.26 8.53 -7.22
C PRO A 70 -7.34 8.00 -8.66
N ASP A 71 -6.46 8.49 -9.54
CA ASP A 71 -6.40 8.03 -10.93
C ASP A 71 -6.12 6.52 -10.94
N ASP A 72 -6.93 5.77 -11.69
CA ASP A 72 -6.71 4.33 -11.91
C ASP A 72 -5.35 4.09 -12.60
N ASP A 73 -4.73 5.12 -13.21
CA ASP A 73 -3.38 5.07 -13.76
C ASP A 73 -2.30 4.86 -12.68
N GLU A 74 -2.55 5.23 -11.41
CA GLU A 74 -1.67 4.86 -10.30
C GLU A 74 -1.81 3.38 -9.89
N LEU A 75 -2.96 2.75 -10.16
CA LEU A 75 -3.19 1.33 -9.91
C LEU A 75 -2.57 0.45 -11.02
N ASP A 76 -2.53 0.92 -12.26
CA ASP A 76 -1.80 0.23 -13.34
C ASP A 76 -0.28 0.25 -13.14
N ASN A 77 0.24 1.17 -12.31
CA ASN A 77 1.64 1.19 -11.91
C ASN A 77 2.01 0.06 -10.92
N TRP A 78 1.02 -0.68 -10.39
CA TRP A 78 1.28 -1.88 -9.58
C TRP A 78 1.62 -3.11 -10.43
N GLN A 79 1.24 -3.14 -11.71
CA GLN A 79 1.57 -4.27 -12.59
C GLN A 79 3.03 -4.22 -13.09
N SER A 80 3.74 -3.12 -12.88
CA SER A 80 5.13 -2.91 -13.33
C SER A 80 6.13 -2.60 -12.21
N ALA A 81 5.68 -2.40 -10.97
CA ALA A 81 6.55 -2.07 -9.85
C ALA A 81 7.42 -3.27 -9.43
N VAL A 82 8.66 -3.33 -9.92
CA VAL A 82 9.67 -4.28 -9.41
C VAL A 82 9.97 -3.92 -7.96
N LEU A 83 9.61 -4.80 -7.03
CA LEU A 83 9.84 -4.60 -5.59
C LEU A 83 11.26 -5.01 -5.20
N CYS A 84 11.85 -4.28 -4.26
CA CYS A 84 13.14 -4.64 -3.69
C CYS A 84 13.06 -5.92 -2.84
N GLU A 85 13.96 -6.88 -3.06
CA GLU A 85 14.01 -8.15 -2.29
C GLU A 85 14.24 -7.96 -0.78
N VAL A 86 14.89 -6.85 -0.36
CA VAL A 86 15.24 -6.60 1.05
C VAL A 86 14.15 -5.79 1.78
N CYS A 87 13.82 -4.60 1.28
CA CYS A 87 12.90 -3.68 1.96
C CYS A 87 11.45 -3.73 1.46
N ARG A 88 11.17 -4.52 0.41
CA ARG A 88 9.85 -4.63 -0.25
C ARG A 88 9.25 -3.31 -0.74
N LYS A 89 10.06 -2.24 -0.79
CA LYS A 89 9.67 -0.97 -1.41
C LYS A 89 9.85 -1.07 -2.93
N PRO A 90 9.03 -0.35 -3.72
CA PRO A 90 9.20 -0.28 -5.17
C PRO A 90 10.60 0.27 -5.52
N ILE A 91 11.24 -0.35 -6.51
CA ILE A 91 12.51 0.12 -7.05
C ILE A 91 12.22 1.34 -7.94
N PRO A 92 12.95 2.47 -7.76
CA PRO A 92 12.70 3.66 -8.55
C PRO A 92 12.90 3.36 -10.05
N PRO A 93 12.04 3.91 -10.93
CA PRO A 93 12.05 3.60 -12.37
C PRO A 93 13.38 3.99 -13.03
N GLU A 94 13.98 5.12 -12.63
CA GLU A 94 15.32 5.57 -13.07
C GLU A 94 16.39 4.47 -12.92
N ARG A 95 16.26 3.64 -11.87
CA ARG A 95 17.19 2.53 -11.62
C ARG A 95 16.89 1.30 -12.47
N LEU A 96 15.63 1.03 -12.77
CA LEU A 96 15.23 -0.05 -13.67
C LEU A 96 15.58 0.29 -15.12
N GLU A 97 15.52 1.56 -15.50
CA GLU A 97 15.99 2.06 -16.79
C GLU A 97 17.51 1.91 -16.95
N ALA A 98 18.27 2.28 -15.90
CA ALA A 98 19.73 2.12 -15.91
C ALA A 98 20.17 0.64 -15.80
N ALA A 99 19.40 -0.19 -15.08
CA ALA A 99 19.69 -1.60 -14.84
C ALA A 99 18.38 -2.43 -14.84
N PRO A 100 17.97 -2.98 -16.00
CA PRO A 100 16.69 -3.69 -16.15
C PRO A 100 16.54 -4.96 -15.31
N GLY A 101 17.65 -5.48 -14.76
CA GLY A 101 17.68 -6.64 -13.87
C GLY A 101 17.88 -6.31 -12.39
N ALA A 102 17.74 -5.05 -11.99
CA ALA A 102 17.97 -4.65 -10.60
C ALA A 102 16.94 -5.26 -9.65
N LYS A 103 17.39 -6.14 -8.75
CA LYS A 103 16.58 -6.80 -7.72
C LYS A 103 16.47 -6.03 -6.40
N ARG A 104 17.30 -5.00 -6.23
CA ARG A 104 17.45 -4.23 -4.98
C ARG A 104 17.37 -2.74 -5.27
N CYS A 105 16.80 -1.98 -4.33
CA CYS A 105 16.81 -0.51 -4.39
C CYS A 105 18.22 0.05 -4.09
N VAL A 106 18.45 1.33 -4.36
CA VAL A 106 19.75 2.00 -4.16
C VAL A 106 20.25 1.85 -2.72
N ALA A 107 19.39 2.13 -1.73
CA ALA A 107 19.76 2.05 -0.33
C ALA A 107 20.17 0.62 0.08
N CYS A 108 19.37 -0.40 -0.27
CA CYS A 108 19.68 -1.79 0.06
C CYS A 108 20.90 -2.33 -0.71
N GLN A 109 21.14 -1.85 -1.93
CA GLN A 109 22.35 -2.18 -2.68
C GLN A 109 23.60 -1.59 -2.01
N GLN A 110 23.56 -0.33 -1.60
CA GLN A 110 24.67 0.31 -0.88
C GLN A 110 24.96 -0.39 0.46
N MET A 111 23.92 -0.81 1.19
CA MET A 111 24.10 -1.60 2.42
C MET A 111 24.73 -2.98 2.15
N SER A 112 24.38 -3.61 1.01
CA SER A 112 25.03 -4.85 0.57
C SER A 112 26.51 -4.65 0.28
N GLU A 113 26.85 -3.60 -0.45
CA GLU A 113 28.22 -3.26 -0.83
C GLU A 113 29.05 -2.86 0.39
N ALA A 114 28.41 -2.24 1.39
CA ALA A 114 29.01 -1.91 2.68
C ALA A 114 29.11 -3.11 3.66
N GLY A 115 28.66 -4.31 3.27
CA GLY A 115 28.72 -5.51 4.12
C GLY A 115 27.84 -5.46 5.37
N THR A 116 26.81 -4.60 5.39
CA THR A 116 25.88 -4.42 6.53
C THR A 116 24.52 -5.07 6.32
N LEU A 117 24.39 -5.93 5.30
CA LEU A 117 23.20 -6.77 5.19
C LEU A 117 23.20 -7.82 6.31
N PRO A 118 22.06 -8.06 6.96
CA PRO A 118 21.93 -9.21 7.85
C PRO A 118 22.18 -10.48 7.03
N GLU A 119 23.17 -11.28 7.45
CA GLU A 119 23.37 -12.63 6.90
C GLU A 119 22.06 -13.41 7.04
N GLU A 120 21.72 -14.19 5.99
CA GLU A 120 20.56 -15.06 6.04
C GLU A 120 20.72 -16.04 7.21
N PRO A 121 19.75 -16.12 8.13
CA PRO A 121 19.87 -17.00 9.29
C PRO A 121 19.87 -18.46 8.83
N ASP A 122 20.84 -19.23 9.30
CA ASP A 122 20.87 -20.67 9.09
C ASP A 122 19.69 -21.34 9.83
N TYR A 123 19.01 -22.29 9.16
CA TYR A 123 17.89 -23.03 9.74
C TYR A 123 18.23 -24.50 9.97
N CYS A 124 17.68 -25.07 11.04
CA CYS A 124 17.86 -26.48 11.37
C CYS A 124 17.11 -27.39 10.38
N PRO A 125 17.78 -28.35 9.71
CA PRO A 125 17.13 -29.24 8.75
C PRO A 125 16.12 -30.22 9.38
N LYS A 126 16.13 -30.39 10.71
CA LYS A 126 15.24 -31.30 11.44
C LYS A 126 13.95 -30.65 11.93
N CYS A 127 14.00 -29.37 12.32
CA CYS A 127 12.85 -28.71 12.96
C CYS A 127 12.54 -27.31 12.42
N GLY A 128 13.35 -26.76 11.51
CA GLY A 128 13.16 -25.42 10.95
C GLY A 128 13.43 -24.27 11.91
N ALA A 129 13.87 -24.52 13.15
CA ALA A 129 14.30 -23.47 14.07
C ALA A 129 15.63 -22.85 13.63
N VAL A 130 15.87 -21.58 13.99
CA VAL A 130 17.11 -20.85 13.67
C VAL A 130 18.31 -21.49 14.38
N LEU A 131 19.45 -21.57 13.70
CA LEU A 131 20.72 -22.00 14.27
C LEU A 131 21.48 -20.81 14.82
N GLU A 132 22.05 -20.97 16.01
CA GLU A 132 22.97 -20.00 16.60
C GLU A 132 24.37 -20.58 16.70
N LEU A 133 25.37 -19.79 16.32
CA LEU A 133 26.78 -20.11 16.52
C LEU A 133 27.16 -19.85 17.99
N ARG A 134 27.46 -20.91 18.74
CA ARG A 134 27.94 -20.82 20.13
C ARG A 134 29.28 -21.52 20.30
N VAL A 135 30.07 -21.03 21.25
CA VAL A 135 31.35 -21.64 21.62
C VAL A 135 31.13 -22.86 22.54
N SER A 136 31.67 -24.02 22.16
CA SER A 136 31.63 -25.20 23.01
C SER A 136 32.65 -25.08 24.13
N ARG A 137 32.21 -25.17 25.39
CA ARG A 137 33.06 -25.13 26.58
C ARG A 137 33.69 -26.51 26.85
N GLY A 138 34.60 -26.96 25.98
CA GLY A 138 35.42 -28.16 26.18
C GLY A 138 36.88 -27.77 26.37
N GLY A 139 37.51 -28.20 27.47
CA GLY A 139 38.86 -27.79 27.86
C GLY A 139 39.90 -28.11 26.78
N GLY A 140 40.50 -27.06 26.21
CA GLY A 140 41.57 -27.16 25.21
C GLY A 140 41.49 -26.07 24.15
N ILE A 141 40.53 -26.16 23.22
CA ILE A 141 40.41 -25.25 22.07
C ILE A 141 38.95 -24.78 21.93
N THR A 142 38.75 -23.47 21.79
CA THR A 142 37.45 -22.88 21.48
C THR A 142 36.98 -23.37 20.12
N ARG A 143 35.92 -24.19 20.10
CA ARG A 143 35.25 -24.61 18.86
C ARG A 143 33.91 -23.90 18.74
N TYR A 144 33.69 -23.26 17.61
CA TYR A 144 32.41 -22.72 17.21
C TYR A 144 31.55 -23.86 16.66
N LYS A 145 30.36 -24.08 17.24
CA LYS A 145 29.39 -25.06 16.77
C LYS A 145 28.02 -24.38 16.59
N GLN A 146 27.27 -24.79 15.58
CA GLN A 146 25.87 -24.39 15.40
C GLN A 146 24.99 -25.14 16.42
N PHE A 147 24.14 -24.42 17.13
CA PHE A 147 23.17 -24.95 18.08
C PHE A 147 21.76 -24.63 17.61
N CYS A 148 20.88 -25.63 17.61
CA CYS A 148 19.46 -25.43 17.30
C CYS A 148 18.76 -24.70 18.45
N THR A 149 18.01 -23.63 18.14
CA THR A 149 17.20 -22.85 19.10
C THR A 149 15.81 -23.46 19.38
N GLY A 150 15.46 -24.58 18.73
CA GLY A 150 14.19 -25.26 18.94
C GLY A 150 14.01 -25.76 20.38
N LEU A 151 12.76 -25.90 20.80
CA LEU A 151 12.37 -26.48 22.10
C LEU A 151 11.52 -27.75 21.85
N PRO A 152 12.05 -28.96 22.07
CA PRO A 152 13.41 -29.30 22.53
C PRO A 152 14.49 -29.09 21.46
N PRO A 153 15.76 -28.82 21.84
CA PRO A 153 16.83 -28.56 20.88
C PRO A 153 17.25 -29.83 20.15
N CYS A 154 17.34 -29.77 18.82
CA CYS A 154 17.83 -30.89 18.03
C CYS A 154 19.35 -31.09 18.23
N ARG A 155 19.77 -32.36 18.37
CA ARG A 155 21.18 -32.72 18.22
C ARG A 155 21.52 -32.72 16.71
N LEU A 156 22.37 -31.77 16.33
CA LEU A 156 22.98 -31.64 15.01
C LEU A 156 24.38 -32.21 15.04
#